data_AF-A0A163IYH7-F1
#
_entry.id   AF-A0A163IYH7-F1
#
_cell.length_a   1.000
_cell.length_b   1.000
_cell.length_c   1.000
_cell.angle_alpha   90.00
_cell.angle_beta   90.00
_cell.angle_gamma   90.00
#
_symmetry.space_group_name_H-M   'P 1'
#
loop_
_entity.id
_entity.type
_entity.pdbx_description
1 polymer ?
#
loop_
_entity_poly.entity_id
_entity_poly.type
_entity_poly.pdbx_seq_one_letter_code
_entity_poly.pdbx_strand_id
1 'polypeptide(L)'
;MTLYSALFVVLSLVASKVAAAGQDDVFEWQPEIHHQFRPAESMPSAWFSQLFTLIVLSPWLLLALGWTVIGVTPNKVASSLSSQRGVWILAFVTSLAATDYLFFLYWTRWNIFQTLTSVGGWSLVIFATGQRALSFVQRHRLEQQ
;
A
#
# COMPACT_ATOMS: atom_id res chain seq x y z
N MET A 1 -48.80 -65.37 14.87
CA MET A 1 -48.77 -64.33 13.81
C MET A 1 -47.96 -63.08 14.20
N THR A 2 -47.46 -62.96 15.44
CA THR A 2 -46.64 -61.83 15.93
C THR A 2 -45.12 -62.08 15.94
N LEU A 3 -44.72 -63.36 15.95
CA LEU A 3 -43.30 -63.76 16.00
C LEU A 3 -42.62 -63.62 14.63
N TYR A 4 -43.36 -63.93 13.55
CA TYR A 4 -42.89 -63.73 12.17
C TYR A 4 -42.75 -62.25 11.80
N SER A 5 -43.65 -61.39 12.28
CA SER A 5 -43.55 -59.94 12.03
C SER A 5 -42.38 -59.32 12.77
N ALA A 6 -42.12 -59.72 14.01
CA ALA A 6 -40.95 -59.26 14.76
C ALA A 6 -39.63 -59.70 14.10
N LEU A 7 -39.56 -60.95 13.63
CA LEU A 7 -38.39 -61.47 12.92
C LEU A 7 -38.16 -60.75 11.58
N PHE A 8 -39.22 -60.44 10.83
CA PHE A 8 -39.11 -59.67 9.59
C PHE A 8 -38.61 -58.24 9.83
N VAL A 9 -39.10 -57.57 10.89
CA VAL A 9 -38.67 -56.21 11.24
C VAL A 9 -37.20 -56.21 11.70
N VAL A 10 -36.79 -57.18 12.51
CA VAL A 10 -35.38 -57.31 12.93
C VAL A 10 -34.48 -57.62 11.73
N LEU A 11 -34.91 -58.51 10.83
CA LEU A 11 -34.16 -58.84 9.61
C LEU A 11 -34.03 -57.63 8.70
N SER A 12 -35.10 -56.85 8.53
CA SER A 12 -35.09 -55.60 7.77
C SER A 12 -34.15 -54.56 8.41
N LEU A 13 -34.18 -54.39 9.73
CA LEU A 13 -33.30 -53.46 10.44
C LEU A 13 -31.83 -53.86 10.35
N VAL A 14 -31.52 -55.16 10.42
CA VAL A 14 -30.16 -55.68 10.25
C VAL A 14 -29.69 -55.51 8.80
N ALA A 15 -30.55 -55.78 7.82
CA ALA A 15 -30.23 -55.56 6.40
C ALA A 15 -29.95 -54.07 6.10
N SER A 16 -30.73 -53.14 6.65
CA SER A 16 -30.49 -51.70 6.53
C SER A 16 -29.15 -51.27 7.14
N LYS A 17 -28.71 -51.92 8.24
CA LYS A 17 -27.40 -51.63 8.86
C LYS A 17 -26.22 -52.23 8.08
N VAL A 18 -26.39 -53.40 7.46
CA VAL A 18 -25.37 -54.00 6.59
C VAL A 18 -25.14 -53.13 5.34
N ALA A 19 -26.18 -52.51 4.80
CA ALA A 19 -26.05 -51.54 3.70
C ALA A 19 -25.34 -50.23 4.11
N ALA A 20 -25.33 -49.88 5.40
CA ALA A 20 -24.67 -48.69 5.93
C ALA A 20 -23.23 -48.92 6.42
N ALA A 21 -22.83 -50.19 6.58
CA ALA A 21 -21.47 -50.58 6.92
C ALA A 21 -20.64 -50.64 5.63
N GLY A 22 -20.08 -49.48 5.23
CA GLY A 22 -19.04 -49.30 4.21
C GLY A 22 -19.03 -50.32 3.07
N GLN A 23 -19.77 -50.02 2.01
CA GLN A 23 -19.69 -50.75 0.74
C GLN A 23 -18.22 -50.87 0.32
N ASP A 24 -17.76 -52.07 -0.05
CA ASP A 24 -16.46 -52.26 -0.72
C ASP A 24 -16.34 -51.24 -1.88
N ASP A 25 -15.14 -50.68 -2.12
CA ASP A 25 -14.92 -49.62 -3.13
C ASP A 25 -15.45 -50.04 -4.50
N VAL A 26 -16.70 -49.67 -4.79
CA VAL A 26 -17.32 -49.85 -6.10
C VAL A 26 -16.72 -48.78 -7.00
N PHE A 27 -15.92 -49.19 -7.98
CA PHE A 27 -15.26 -48.29 -8.93
C PHE A 27 -16.28 -47.69 -9.93
N GLU A 28 -17.14 -46.83 -9.42
CA GLU A 28 -18.10 -46.03 -10.17
C GLU A 28 -17.65 -44.57 -10.25
N TRP A 29 -18.08 -43.89 -11.31
CA TRP A 29 -17.79 -42.47 -11.49
C TRP A 29 -18.55 -41.64 -10.46
N GLN A 30 -17.82 -40.93 -9.60
CA GLN A 30 -18.40 -40.00 -8.64
C GLN A 30 -18.87 -38.71 -9.34
N PRO A 31 -19.91 -38.06 -8.81
CA PRO A 31 -20.33 -36.75 -9.30
C PRO A 31 -19.19 -35.73 -9.18
N GLU A 32 -19.13 -34.82 -10.14
CA GLU A 32 -18.13 -33.75 -10.16
C GLU A 32 -18.34 -32.79 -8.97
N ILE A 33 -17.27 -32.47 -8.25
CA ILE A 33 -17.30 -31.54 -7.12
C ILE A 33 -17.07 -30.13 -7.64
N HIS A 34 -18.06 -29.25 -7.46
CA HIS A 34 -17.92 -27.83 -7.77
C HIS A 34 -17.46 -27.03 -6.56
N HIS A 35 -16.28 -26.41 -6.64
CA HIS A 35 -15.82 -25.47 -5.62
C HIS A 35 -16.63 -24.16 -5.72
N GLN A 36 -17.32 -23.79 -4.64
CA GLN A 36 -18.00 -22.49 -4.55
C GLN A 36 -17.02 -21.43 -4.02
N PHE A 37 -16.68 -20.46 -4.88
CA PHE A 37 -15.87 -19.32 -4.49
C PHE A 37 -16.65 -18.36 -3.58
N ARG A 38 -15.94 -17.71 -2.68
CA ARG A 38 -16.51 -16.63 -1.86
C ARG A 38 -16.95 -15.48 -2.78
N PRO A 39 -18.14 -14.89 -2.60
CA PRO A 39 -18.55 -13.72 -3.36
C PRO A 39 -17.61 -12.55 -3.07
N ALA A 40 -17.39 -11.70 -4.08
CA ALA A 40 -16.59 -10.49 -3.93
C ALA A 40 -17.22 -9.53 -2.90
N GLU A 41 -16.39 -8.85 -2.11
CA GLU A 41 -16.87 -7.88 -1.14
C GLU A 41 -17.41 -6.62 -1.85
N SER A 42 -18.53 -6.09 -1.37
CA SER A 42 -19.16 -4.90 -1.94
C SER A 42 -18.32 -3.65 -1.64
N MET A 43 -17.84 -2.98 -2.69
CA MET A 43 -17.11 -1.72 -2.56
C MET A 43 -18.09 -0.52 -2.47
N PRO A 44 -17.75 0.54 -1.71
CA PRO A 44 -18.54 1.76 -1.68
C PRO A 44 -18.54 2.47 -3.04
N SER A 45 -19.54 3.33 -3.27
CA SER A 45 -19.66 4.09 -4.52
C SER A 45 -18.42 4.97 -4.79
N ALA A 46 -18.02 5.07 -6.05
CA ALA A 46 -16.84 5.85 -6.45
C ALA A 46 -16.94 7.33 -6.07
N TRP A 47 -18.13 7.94 -6.19
CA TRP A 47 -18.39 9.33 -5.81
C TRP A 47 -18.10 9.60 -4.33
N PHE A 48 -18.55 8.69 -3.45
CA PHE A 48 -18.32 8.83 -2.01
C PHE A 48 -16.81 8.78 -1.69
N SER A 49 -16.08 7.84 -2.27
CA SER A 49 -14.62 7.73 -2.09
C SER A 49 -13.87 8.96 -2.62
N GLN A 50 -14.31 9.53 -3.74
CA GLN A 50 -13.72 10.75 -4.33
C GLN A 50 -13.93 11.97 -3.42
N LEU A 51 -15.13 12.14 -2.85
CA LEU A 51 -15.42 13.24 -1.93
C LEU A 51 -14.46 13.24 -0.74
N PHE A 52 -14.26 12.07 -0.11
CA PHE A 52 -13.33 11.96 1.02
C PHE A 52 -11.87 12.16 0.61
N THR A 53 -11.49 11.75 -0.59
CA THR A 53 -10.14 12.02 -1.12
C THR A 53 -9.90 13.53 -1.26
N LEU A 54 -10.89 14.29 -1.74
CA LEU A 54 -10.81 15.76 -1.82
C LEU A 54 -10.75 16.40 -0.42
N ILE A 55 -11.53 15.89 0.54
CA ILE A 55 -11.46 16.35 1.93
C ILE A 55 -10.06 16.13 2.51
N VAL A 56 -9.44 14.97 2.28
CA VAL A 56 -8.07 14.66 2.73
C VAL A 56 -7.03 15.56 2.06
N LEU A 57 -7.26 15.99 0.81
CA LEU A 57 -6.39 16.94 0.10
C LEU A 57 -6.59 18.40 0.54
N SER A 58 -7.73 18.74 1.15
CA SER A 58 -8.07 20.13 1.52
C SER A 58 -7.05 20.84 2.43
N PRO A 59 -6.38 20.19 3.41
CA PRO A 59 -5.39 20.88 4.25
C PRO A 59 -4.18 21.39 3.46
N TRP A 60 -3.82 20.73 2.36
CA TRP A 60 -2.72 21.18 1.49
C TRP A 60 -3.05 22.49 0.78
N LEU A 61 -4.31 22.65 0.35
CA LEU A 61 -4.79 23.91 -0.23
C LEU A 61 -4.80 25.03 0.81
N LEU A 62 -5.28 24.74 2.03
CA LEU A 62 -5.26 25.69 3.13
C LEU A 62 -3.84 26.12 3.49
N LEU A 63 -2.88 25.19 3.50
CA LEU A 63 -1.47 25.49 3.73
C LEU A 63 -0.90 26.42 2.64
N ALA A 64 -1.20 26.14 1.37
CA ALA A 64 -0.75 26.98 0.25
C ALA A 64 -1.30 28.41 0.33
N LEU A 65 -2.59 28.57 0.69
CA LEU A 65 -3.20 29.89 0.94
C LEU A 65 -2.62 30.55 2.21
N GLY A 66 -2.35 29.78 3.27
CA GLY A 66 -1.76 30.30 4.49
C GLY A 66 -0.40 30.96 4.26
N TRP A 67 0.44 30.39 3.39
CA TRP A 67 1.74 31.00 3.03
C TRP A 67 1.60 32.35 2.32
N THR A 68 0.58 32.53 1.48
CA THR A 68 0.37 33.82 0.80
C THR A 68 -0.05 34.90 1.80
N VAL A 69 -0.86 34.55 2.81
CA VAL A 69 -1.26 35.45 3.91
C VAL A 69 -0.06 35.89 4.75
N ILE A 70 0.88 34.99 5.04
CA ILE A 70 2.10 35.29 5.81
C ILE A 70 3.14 36.06 4.96
N GLY A 71 2.87 36.30 3.67
CA GLY A 71 3.76 37.04 2.78
C GLY A 71 4.97 36.22 2.28
N VAL A 72 4.88 34.89 2.37
CA VAL A 72 5.84 33.95 1.77
C VAL A 72 5.51 33.83 0.28
N THR A 73 6.17 34.67 -0.51
CA THR A 73 5.96 34.71 -1.96
C THR A 73 7.01 33.85 -2.68
N PRO A 74 6.63 33.08 -3.72
CA PRO A 74 7.57 32.31 -4.55
C PRO A 74 8.75 33.14 -5.08
N ASN A 75 8.50 34.40 -5.44
CA ASN A 75 9.54 35.33 -5.92
C ASN A 75 10.61 35.64 -4.86
N LYS A 76 10.23 35.78 -3.59
CA LYS A 76 11.20 36.02 -2.49
C LYS A 76 12.07 34.79 -2.23
N VAL A 77 11.48 33.60 -2.38
CA VAL A 77 12.19 32.33 -2.26
C VAL A 77 13.15 32.16 -3.46
N ALA A 78 12.67 32.40 -4.68
CA ALA A 78 13.47 32.31 -5.91
C ALA A 78 14.64 33.31 -5.96
N SER A 79 14.43 34.57 -5.53
CA SER A 79 15.49 35.57 -5.48
C SER A 79 16.57 35.24 -4.43
N SER A 80 16.23 34.49 -3.38
CA SER A 80 17.20 33.99 -2.39
C SER A 80 17.99 32.78 -2.90
N LEU A 81 17.46 32.06 -3.90
CA LEU A 81 18.05 30.87 -4.52
C LEU A 81 18.99 31.20 -5.70
N SER A 82 18.99 32.41 -6.23
CA SER A 82 19.87 32.82 -7.34
C SER A 82 21.31 33.14 -6.93
N SER A 83 21.62 33.17 -5.63
CA SER A 83 23.00 33.29 -5.14
C SER A 83 23.73 31.94 -5.16
N GLN A 84 25.07 31.95 -5.09
CA GLN A 84 25.92 30.76 -4.97
C GLN A 84 25.46 29.78 -3.85
N ARG A 85 24.86 30.33 -2.78
CA ARG A 85 24.22 29.56 -1.69
C ARG A 85 23.04 28.71 -2.17
N GLY A 86 22.21 29.28 -3.03
CA GLY A 86 20.99 28.66 -3.50
C GLY A 86 21.24 27.43 -4.37
N VAL A 87 22.38 27.36 -5.06
CA VAL A 87 22.76 26.20 -5.86
C VAL A 87 22.86 24.92 -5.01
N TRP A 88 23.52 24.98 -3.85
CA TRP A 88 23.63 23.82 -2.95
C TRP A 88 22.30 23.46 -2.29
N ILE A 89 21.49 24.46 -1.93
CA ILE A 89 20.15 24.25 -1.37
C ILE A 89 19.24 23.60 -2.40
N LEU A 90 19.22 24.10 -3.65
CA LEU A 90 18.47 23.51 -4.76
C LEU A 90 18.91 22.08 -5.03
N ALA A 91 20.22 21.83 -5.06
CA ALA A 91 20.75 20.48 -5.26
C ALA A 91 20.27 19.52 -4.15
N PHE A 92 20.29 19.97 -2.90
CA PHE A 92 19.80 19.16 -1.78
C PHE A 92 18.29 18.92 -1.84
N VAL A 93 17.48 19.96 -2.07
CA VAL A 93 16.02 19.82 -2.22
C VAL A 93 15.65 18.92 -3.40
N THR A 94 16.37 19.06 -4.52
CA THR A 94 16.19 18.18 -5.69
C THR A 94 16.55 16.73 -5.37
N SER A 95 17.61 16.51 -4.58
CA SER A 95 17.99 15.16 -4.14
C SER A 95 16.93 14.51 -3.23
N LEU A 96 16.28 15.31 -2.38
CA LEU A 96 15.14 14.87 -1.57
C LEU A 96 13.94 14.53 -2.45
N ALA A 97 13.58 15.42 -3.39
CA ALA A 97 12.48 15.17 -4.34
C ALA A 97 12.72 13.92 -5.20
N ALA A 98 13.96 13.68 -5.62
CA ALA A 98 14.35 12.45 -6.31
C ALA A 98 14.19 11.20 -5.43
N THR A 99 14.40 11.33 -4.12
CA THR A 99 14.19 10.23 -3.16
C THR A 99 12.71 9.91 -3.00
N ASP A 100 11.87 10.94 -2.86
CA ASP A 100 10.41 10.75 -2.85
C ASP A 100 9.91 10.11 -4.15
N TYR A 101 10.52 10.47 -5.29
CA TYR A 101 10.22 9.83 -6.57
C TYR A 101 10.65 8.36 -6.62
N LEU A 102 11.79 7.98 -6.02
CA LEU A 102 12.18 6.57 -5.88
C LEU A 102 11.15 5.79 -5.05
N PHE A 103 10.62 6.38 -3.97
CA PHE A 103 9.56 5.76 -3.19
C PHE A 103 8.23 5.68 -3.95
N PHE A 104 7.92 6.66 -4.80
CA PHE A 104 6.78 6.57 -5.72
C PHE A 104 6.95 5.42 -6.74
N LEU A 105 8.16 5.21 -7.26
CA LEU A 105 8.44 4.06 -8.13
C LEU A 105 8.31 2.74 -7.39
N TYR A 106 8.73 2.66 -6.13
CA TYR A 106 8.49 1.52 -5.26
C TYR A 106 7.00 1.23 -5.07
N TRP A 107 6.20 2.27 -4.77
CA TRP A 107 4.76 2.12 -4.61
C TRP A 107 4.05 1.61 -5.87
N THR A 108 4.50 2.03 -7.04
CA THR A 108 3.80 1.74 -8.30
C THR A 108 4.31 0.50 -9.03
N ARG A 109 5.63 0.26 -9.05
CA ARG A 109 6.24 -0.71 -9.99
C ARG A 109 7.48 -1.46 -9.48
N TRP A 110 8.31 -0.89 -8.61
CA TRP A 110 9.61 -1.48 -8.26
C TRP A 110 9.54 -2.50 -7.13
N ASN A 111 10.46 -3.46 -7.16
CA ASN A 111 10.63 -4.40 -6.05
C ASN A 111 11.52 -3.79 -4.93
N ILE A 112 11.51 -4.45 -3.76
CA ILE A 112 12.25 -3.96 -2.59
C ILE A 112 13.76 -3.94 -2.82
N PHE A 113 14.33 -4.93 -3.49
CA PHE A 113 15.78 -5.00 -3.72
C PHE A 113 16.27 -3.89 -4.67
N GLN A 114 15.53 -3.62 -5.74
CA GLN A 114 15.77 -2.49 -6.65
C GLN A 114 15.73 -1.17 -5.89
N THR A 115 14.68 -0.95 -5.10
CA THR A 115 14.51 0.27 -4.31
C THR A 115 15.65 0.43 -3.32
N LEU A 116 16.02 -0.63 -2.61
CA LEU A 116 17.06 -0.59 -1.59
C LEU A 116 18.45 -0.33 -2.20
N THR A 117 18.77 -0.96 -3.34
CA THR A 117 20.02 -0.69 -4.06
C THR A 117 20.05 0.74 -4.62
N SER A 118 18.97 1.21 -5.23
CA SER A 118 18.88 2.56 -5.80
C SER A 118 18.94 3.63 -4.72
N VAL A 119 18.14 3.53 -3.65
CA VAL A 119 18.17 4.47 -2.52
C VAL A 119 19.51 4.38 -1.79
N GLY A 120 20.05 3.18 -1.61
CA GLY A 120 21.39 2.97 -1.03
C GLY A 120 22.47 3.72 -1.79
N GLY A 121 22.51 3.60 -3.13
CA GLY A 121 23.44 4.38 -3.96
C GLY A 121 23.16 5.88 -3.95
N TRP A 122 21.89 6.28 -4.06
CA TRP A 122 21.46 7.67 -4.09
C TRP A 122 21.72 8.41 -2.77
N SER A 123 21.71 7.70 -1.63
CA SER A 123 21.93 8.26 -0.31
C SER A 123 23.26 9.01 -0.17
N LEU A 124 24.31 8.60 -0.90
CA LEU A 124 25.59 9.29 -0.92
C LEU A 124 25.48 10.69 -1.52
N VAL A 125 24.67 10.86 -2.56
CA VAL A 125 24.41 12.15 -3.21
C VAL A 125 23.60 13.05 -2.28
N ILE A 126 22.56 12.52 -1.64
CA ILE A 126 21.75 13.25 -0.66
C ILE A 126 22.63 13.71 0.50
N PHE A 127 23.48 12.82 1.03
CA PHE A 127 24.37 13.12 2.13
C PHE A 127 25.38 14.21 1.77
N ALA A 128 26.05 14.10 0.63
CA ALA A 128 27.04 15.08 0.19
C ALA A 128 26.42 16.46 -0.08
N THR A 129 25.26 16.50 -0.76
CA THR A 129 24.54 17.75 -1.04
C THR A 129 23.97 18.36 0.24
N GLY A 130 23.44 17.55 1.16
CA GLY A 130 22.91 17.99 2.45
C GLY A 130 23.98 18.60 3.35
N GLN A 131 25.12 17.94 3.51
CA GLN A 131 26.24 18.46 4.30
C GLN A 131 26.70 19.83 3.80
N ARG A 132 26.82 20.00 2.48
CA ARG A 132 27.19 21.28 1.86
C ARG A 132 26.10 22.33 2.06
N ALA A 133 24.84 22.01 1.77
CA ALA A 133 23.72 22.94 1.91
C ALA A 133 23.60 23.48 3.34
N LEU A 134 23.64 22.60 4.35
CA LEU A 134 23.56 23.00 5.76
C LEU A 134 24.78 23.82 6.19
N SER A 135 25.98 23.44 5.77
CA SER A 135 27.21 24.20 6.06
C SER A 135 27.15 25.63 5.50
N PHE A 136 26.62 25.80 4.29
CA PHE A 136 26.41 27.13 3.69
C PHE A 136 25.40 27.96 4.47
N VAL A 137 24.30 27.36 4.93
CA VAL A 137 23.31 28.05 5.77
C VAL A 137 23.92 28.47 7.10
N GLN A 138 24.74 27.64 7.73
CA GLN A 138 25.42 27.96 8.98
C GLN A 138 26.41 29.12 8.81
N ARG A 139 27.28 29.07 7.80
CA ARG A 139 28.26 30.14 7.53
C ARG A 139 27.58 31.50 7.34
N HIS A 140 26.48 31.52 6.59
CA HIS A 140 25.74 32.75 6.38
C HIS A 140 25.17 33.35 7.67
N ARG A 141 24.74 32.51 8.62
CA ARG A 141 24.25 32.99 9.92
C ARG A 141 25.38 33.61 10.74
N LEU A 142 26.58 33.03 10.69
CA LEU A 142 27.75 33.56 11.39
C LEU A 142 28.24 34.88 10.78
N GLU A 143 28.12 35.06 9.47
CA GLU A 143 28.46 36.33 8.79
C GLU A 143 27.47 37.47 9.10
N GLN A 144 26.26 37.14 9.58
CA GLN A 144 25.21 38.11 9.91
C GLN A 144 25.14 38.46 11.41
N GLN A 145 25.91 37.76 12.26
CA GLN A 145 26.06 38.06 13.68
C GLN A 145 27.25 39.00 13.91
#